data_AF-M6VZM2-F1
#
_entry.id   AF-M6VZM2-F1
#
_cell.length_a   1.000
_cell.length_b   1.000
_cell.length_c   1.000
_cell.angle_alpha   90.00
_cell.angle_beta   90.00
_cell.angle_gamma   90.00
#
_symmetry.space_group_name_H-M   'P 1'
#
loop_
_entity.id
_entity.type
_entity.pdbx_description
1 polymer ?
#
loop_
_entity_poly.entity_id
_entity_poly.type
_entity_poly.pdbx_seq_one_letter_code
_entity_poly.pdbx_strand_id
1 'polypeptide(L)'
;MIVLFLVLEQFISLSSPTPDLISIILPLYILTNLPKNENHSGLKLENYFASIILSVYTISVKLATVPICILVLLFIIRCKFDGKKLLILISTMFLILLPWLVRNVILSGYLIYPFPTIDLFNFDWKVPLDSVISEKLSITGWARNPGEGYKEAAQMKFWEWFPIWWNKISKLNRLFILISFLSPIFVLIYGLFKKAKVDFQTFVMLFTSWAGVIFWILLAPDIRFGKAFLSVSAISPLFYFDFRINFFPIKISKTSKQIILVFIFIVISVFLINRKTYNRCKRFIQENSAFFVRPKKIEIPQNLEFTKIQMNDLEVFLPAKSDRCYDHELPCMPYKNHNLILRGKTLQSGFKYIQN
;
A
#
# COMPACT_ATOMS: atom_id res chain seq x y z
N MET A 1 7.05 -9.17 -17.66
CA MET A 1 7.83 -10.10 -16.82
C MET A 1 8.15 -9.57 -15.43
N ILE A 2 8.67 -8.35 -15.24
CA ILE A 2 8.96 -7.80 -13.89
C ILE A 2 7.69 -7.58 -13.06
N VAL A 3 6.62 -7.02 -13.65
CA VAL A 3 5.33 -6.87 -12.94
C VAL A 3 4.67 -8.21 -12.67
N LEU A 4 4.65 -9.12 -13.65
CA LEU A 4 4.22 -10.50 -13.42
C LEU A 4 5.01 -11.14 -12.28
N PHE A 5 6.31 -10.89 -12.21
CA PHE A 5 7.16 -11.36 -11.12
C PHE A 5 6.81 -10.71 -9.76
N LEU A 6 6.58 -9.40 -9.70
CA LEU A 6 6.13 -8.72 -8.47
C LEU A 6 4.77 -9.23 -8.00
N VAL A 7 3.86 -9.49 -8.95
CA VAL A 7 2.58 -10.15 -8.70
C VAL A 7 2.81 -11.57 -8.19
N LEU A 8 3.72 -12.34 -8.81
CA LEU A 8 4.13 -13.68 -8.39
C LEU A 8 4.70 -13.72 -6.96
N GLU A 9 5.46 -12.71 -6.57
CA GLU A 9 5.97 -12.59 -5.20
C GLU A 9 4.83 -12.36 -4.18
N GLN A 10 3.69 -11.82 -4.61
CA GLN A 10 2.50 -11.69 -3.77
C GLN A 10 1.63 -12.95 -3.74
N PHE A 11 1.98 -14.04 -4.44
CA PHE A 11 1.15 -15.26 -4.48
C PHE A 11 0.92 -15.87 -3.10
N ILE A 12 1.91 -15.77 -2.21
CA ILE A 12 1.81 -16.26 -0.83
C ILE A 12 0.68 -15.53 -0.07
N SER A 13 0.39 -14.29 -0.44
CA SER A 13 -0.63 -13.45 0.16
C SER A 13 -1.97 -13.47 -0.59
N LEU A 14 -2.15 -14.30 -1.63
CA LEU A 14 -3.40 -14.34 -2.40
C LEU A 14 -4.62 -14.71 -1.56
N SER A 15 -4.45 -15.60 -0.59
CA SER A 15 -5.52 -15.98 0.36
C SER A 15 -5.53 -15.10 1.61
N SER A 16 -4.68 -14.07 1.70
CA SER A 16 -4.65 -13.18 2.86
C SER A 16 -5.77 -12.14 2.76
N PRO A 17 -6.51 -11.88 3.86
CA PRO A 17 -7.48 -10.79 3.91
C PRO A 17 -6.83 -9.40 3.98
N THR A 18 -5.50 -9.32 3.95
CA THR A 18 -4.77 -8.05 4.02
C THR A 18 -4.97 -7.21 2.75
N PRO A 19 -5.04 -5.87 2.87
CA PRO A 19 -5.18 -4.97 1.72
C PRO A 19 -3.89 -4.86 0.88
N ASP A 20 -2.80 -5.51 1.32
CA ASP A 20 -1.45 -5.37 0.78
C ASP A 20 -1.41 -5.70 -0.72
N LEU A 21 -1.99 -6.84 -1.11
CA LEU A 21 -2.01 -7.30 -2.51
C LEU A 21 -2.60 -6.23 -3.44
N ILE A 22 -3.81 -5.74 -3.14
CA ILE A 22 -4.51 -4.76 -3.97
C ILE A 22 -3.76 -3.42 -3.97
N SER A 23 -3.26 -3.00 -2.80
CA SER A 23 -2.49 -1.76 -2.66
C SER A 23 -1.13 -1.79 -3.38
N ILE A 24 -0.64 -2.97 -3.76
CA ILE A 24 0.59 -3.13 -4.52
C ILE A 24 0.27 -3.25 -6.02
N ILE A 25 -0.65 -4.15 -6.38
CA ILE A 25 -0.93 -4.49 -7.78
C ILE A 25 -1.58 -3.33 -8.52
N LEU A 26 -2.58 -2.67 -7.93
CA LEU A 26 -3.31 -1.62 -8.64
C LEU A 26 -2.44 -0.38 -8.91
N PRO A 27 -1.70 0.21 -7.95
CA PRO A 27 -0.80 1.32 -8.26
C PRO A 27 0.29 0.94 -9.27
N LEU A 28 0.83 -0.28 -9.17
CA LEU A 28 1.79 -0.82 -10.13
C LEU A 28 1.17 -0.89 -11.54
N TYR A 29 -0.04 -1.43 -11.67
CA TYR A 29 -0.76 -1.51 -12.94
C TYR A 29 -1.04 -0.11 -13.52
N ILE A 30 -1.61 0.79 -12.71
CA ILE A 30 -1.98 2.15 -13.11
C ILE A 30 -0.75 2.89 -13.65
N LEU A 31 0.34 2.92 -12.88
CA LEU A 31 1.53 3.68 -13.24
C LEU A 31 2.23 3.12 -14.48
N THR A 32 2.18 1.81 -14.70
CA THR A 32 2.90 1.16 -15.81
C THR A 32 2.08 0.99 -17.09
N ASN A 33 0.77 1.20 -17.03
CA ASN A 33 -0.15 1.06 -18.17
C ASN A 33 -0.89 2.36 -18.52
N LEU A 34 -0.33 3.52 -18.16
CA LEU A 34 -0.89 4.79 -18.60
C LEU A 34 -0.96 4.85 -20.15
N PRO A 35 -2.13 5.19 -20.74
CA PRO A 35 -2.25 5.30 -22.19
C PRO A 35 -1.29 6.36 -22.72
N LYS A 36 -0.36 5.97 -23.62
CA LYS A 36 0.49 6.93 -24.33
C LYS A 36 -0.30 7.61 -25.44
N ASN A 37 0.00 8.88 -25.63
CA ASN A 37 -0.64 9.70 -26.64
C ASN A 37 0.16 9.62 -27.95
N GLU A 38 -0.13 8.61 -28.78
CA GLU A 38 0.64 8.32 -30.00
C GLU A 38 0.34 9.29 -31.16
N ASN A 39 -0.85 9.91 -31.17
CA ASN A 39 -1.34 10.65 -32.35
C ASN A 39 -1.33 12.18 -32.21
N HIS A 40 -0.63 12.74 -31.21
CA HIS A 40 -0.62 14.19 -30.91
C HIS A 40 -2.02 14.85 -30.69
N SER A 41 -3.12 14.11 -30.81
CA SER A 41 -4.45 14.53 -30.40
C SER A 41 -4.43 14.78 -28.90
N GLY A 42 -4.90 15.93 -28.41
CA GLY A 42 -4.84 16.27 -26.99
C GLY A 42 -5.31 15.16 -26.03
N LEU A 43 -4.84 15.20 -24.78
CA LEU A 43 -5.21 14.21 -23.76
C LEU A 43 -6.73 14.23 -23.51
N LYS A 44 -7.41 13.11 -23.79
CA LYS A 44 -8.85 12.95 -23.56
C LYS A 44 -9.10 12.29 -22.20
N LEU A 45 -10.11 12.78 -21.46
CA LEU A 45 -10.52 12.21 -20.17
C LEU A 45 -10.84 10.72 -20.28
N GLU A 46 -11.53 10.32 -21.34
CA GLU A 46 -11.95 8.93 -21.60
C GLU A 46 -10.80 7.93 -21.50
N ASN A 47 -9.62 8.30 -22.01
CA ASN A 47 -8.45 7.42 -21.99
C ASN A 47 -7.90 7.19 -20.58
N TYR A 48 -8.07 8.16 -19.67
CA TYR A 48 -7.51 8.13 -18.32
C TYR A 48 -8.55 7.87 -17.23
N PHE A 49 -9.84 7.83 -17.58
CA PHE A 49 -10.93 7.73 -16.63
C PHE A 49 -10.82 6.47 -15.76
N ALA A 50 -10.51 5.32 -16.37
CA ALA A 50 -10.28 4.07 -15.66
C ALA A 50 -9.08 4.17 -14.70
N SER A 51 -7.96 4.76 -15.14
CA SER A 51 -6.79 4.98 -14.27
C SER A 51 -7.12 5.85 -13.07
N ILE A 52 -7.90 6.93 -13.26
CA ILE A 52 -8.32 7.83 -12.17
C ILE A 52 -9.25 7.12 -11.19
N ILE A 53 -10.24 6.37 -11.68
CA ILE A 53 -11.16 5.58 -10.82
C ILE A 53 -10.35 4.60 -9.97
N LEU A 54 -9.44 3.84 -10.59
CA LEU A 54 -8.62 2.88 -9.88
C LEU A 54 -7.68 3.55 -8.87
N SER A 55 -7.11 4.72 -9.21
CA SER A 55 -6.30 5.51 -8.27
C SER A 55 -7.08 5.90 -7.02
N VAL A 56 -8.31 6.39 -7.19
CA VAL A 56 -9.16 6.80 -6.06
C VAL A 56 -9.58 5.59 -5.23
N TYR A 57 -9.97 4.50 -5.90
CA TYR A 57 -10.32 3.26 -5.23
C TYR A 57 -9.17 2.70 -4.38
N THR A 58 -7.92 2.72 -4.88
CA THR A 58 -6.77 2.20 -4.12
C THR A 58 -6.54 2.92 -2.79
N ILE A 59 -6.90 4.20 -2.69
CA ILE A 59 -6.77 4.97 -1.46
C ILE A 59 -7.75 4.46 -0.40
N SER A 60 -8.98 4.13 -0.80
CA SER A 60 -9.98 3.52 0.10
C SER A 60 -9.55 2.13 0.58
N VAL A 61 -8.76 1.41 -0.22
CA VAL A 61 -8.21 0.10 0.18
C VAL A 61 -7.06 0.27 1.16
N LYS A 62 -6.16 1.23 0.90
CA LYS A 62 -5.00 1.47 1.76
C LYS A 62 -4.48 2.90 1.63
N LEU A 63 -4.49 3.63 2.74
CA LEU A 63 -4.05 5.03 2.80
C LEU A 63 -2.59 5.23 2.37
N ALA A 64 -1.73 4.20 2.47
CA ALA A 64 -0.36 4.25 1.97
C ALA A 64 -0.25 4.57 0.47
N THR A 65 -1.34 4.39 -0.30
CA THR A 65 -1.39 4.67 -1.75
C THR A 65 -1.75 6.12 -2.09
N VAL A 66 -2.04 6.99 -1.11
CA VAL A 66 -2.35 8.42 -1.30
C VAL A 66 -1.42 9.18 -2.28
N PRO A 67 -0.10 8.91 -2.36
CA PRO A 67 0.74 9.55 -3.36
C PRO A 67 0.23 9.42 -4.81
N ILE A 68 -0.58 8.41 -5.12
CA ILE A 68 -1.21 8.25 -6.44
C ILE A 68 -2.18 9.40 -6.79
N CYS A 69 -2.67 10.17 -5.81
CA CYS A 69 -3.42 11.41 -6.07
C CYS A 69 -2.65 12.40 -6.94
N ILE A 70 -1.31 12.41 -6.85
CA ILE A 70 -0.46 13.30 -7.66
C ILE A 70 -0.70 13.07 -9.14
N LEU A 71 -0.83 11.81 -9.57
CA LEU A 71 -1.18 11.45 -10.94
C LEU A 71 -2.51 12.08 -11.37
N VAL A 72 -3.54 11.94 -10.54
CA VAL A 72 -4.88 12.48 -10.81
C VAL A 72 -4.82 14.02 -10.93
N LEU A 73 -4.13 14.68 -10.00
CA LEU A 73 -3.95 16.14 -10.01
C LEU A 73 -3.22 16.62 -11.27
N LEU A 74 -2.12 15.97 -11.65
CA LEU A 74 -1.37 16.32 -12.85
C LEU A 74 -2.20 16.17 -14.12
N PHE A 75 -3.03 15.11 -14.21
CA PHE A 75 -3.95 14.94 -15.33
C PHE A 75 -5.04 16.02 -15.38
N ILE A 76 -5.65 16.38 -14.24
CA ILE A 76 -6.64 17.47 -14.17
C ILE A 76 -6.03 18.78 -14.68
N ILE A 77 -4.82 19.12 -14.21
CA ILE A 77 -4.10 20.35 -14.60
C ILE A 77 -3.78 20.33 -16.10
N ARG A 78 -3.28 19.21 -16.63
CA ARG A 78 -2.82 19.12 -18.02
C ARG A 78 -3.97 19.09 -19.02
N CYS A 79 -5.06 18.39 -18.70
CA CYS A 79 -6.18 18.18 -19.61
C CYS A 79 -7.15 19.38 -19.66
N LYS A 80 -7.03 20.37 -18.76
CA LYS A 80 -7.88 21.57 -18.70
C LYS A 80 -9.36 21.21 -18.86
N PHE A 81 -9.85 20.32 -18.00
CA PHE A 81 -11.22 19.84 -18.10
C PHE A 81 -12.23 20.99 -18.02
N ASP A 82 -13.24 20.94 -18.89
CA ASP A 82 -14.42 21.80 -18.76
C ASP A 82 -15.18 21.49 -17.45
N GLY A 83 -16.07 22.40 -17.04
CA GLY A 83 -16.81 22.27 -15.78
C GLY A 83 -17.63 20.98 -15.69
N LYS A 84 -18.16 20.49 -16.82
CA LYS A 84 -18.94 19.23 -16.86
C LYS A 84 -18.05 18.02 -16.57
N LYS A 85 -16.89 17.92 -17.23
CA LYS A 85 -15.91 16.85 -17.00
C LYS A 85 -15.37 16.88 -15.57
N LEU A 86 -15.08 18.08 -15.04
CA LEU A 86 -14.64 18.23 -13.66
C LEU A 86 -15.72 17.78 -12.67
N LEU A 87 -16.98 18.14 -12.90
CA LEU A 87 -18.11 17.72 -12.07
C LEU A 87 -18.27 16.19 -12.08
N ILE A 88 -18.19 15.55 -13.25
CA ILE A 88 -18.24 14.08 -13.37
C ILE A 88 -17.10 13.44 -12.58
N LEU A 89 -15.89 13.99 -12.68
CA LEU A 89 -14.72 13.48 -11.97
C LEU A 89 -14.88 13.58 -10.46
N ILE A 90 -15.22 14.77 -9.94
CA ILE A 90 -15.42 15.01 -8.51
C ILE A 90 -16.55 14.13 -7.97
N SER A 91 -17.67 14.03 -8.70
CA SER A 91 -18.80 13.19 -8.31
C SER A 91 -18.40 11.71 -8.23
N THR A 92 -17.61 11.23 -9.19
CA THR A 92 -17.10 9.84 -9.20
C THR A 92 -16.14 9.61 -8.03
N MET A 93 -15.22 10.55 -7.78
CA MET A 93 -14.30 10.46 -6.64
C MET A 93 -15.04 10.39 -5.31
N PHE A 94 -16.05 11.25 -5.16
CA PHE A 94 -16.90 11.30 -3.97
C PHE A 94 -17.70 10.00 -3.81
N LEU A 95 -18.30 9.48 -4.87
CA LEU A 95 -19.05 8.21 -4.83
C LEU A 95 -18.20 7.03 -4.36
N ILE A 96 -16.91 6.99 -4.75
CA ILE A 96 -15.98 5.93 -4.34
C ILE A 96 -15.51 6.11 -2.90
N LEU A 97 -15.16 7.34 -2.50
CA LEU A 97 -14.58 7.59 -1.18
C LEU A 97 -15.63 7.71 -0.06
N LEU A 98 -16.85 8.16 -0.38
CA LEU A 98 -17.87 8.42 0.63
C LEU A 98 -18.21 7.18 1.47
N PRO A 99 -18.46 5.98 0.90
CA PRO A 99 -18.74 4.80 1.72
C PRO A 99 -17.60 4.45 2.67
N TRP A 100 -16.35 4.65 2.24
CA TRP A 100 -15.17 4.41 3.06
C TRP A 100 -15.05 5.44 4.20
N LEU A 101 -15.28 6.73 3.91
CA LEU A 101 -15.30 7.81 4.92
C LEU A 101 -16.40 7.59 5.95
N VAL A 102 -17.63 7.28 5.50
CA VAL A 102 -18.77 6.99 6.38
C VAL A 102 -18.48 5.79 7.25
N ARG A 103 -17.93 4.71 6.68
CA ARG A 103 -17.51 3.53 7.45
C ARG A 103 -16.50 3.90 8.55
N ASN A 104 -15.50 4.73 8.25
CA ASN A 104 -14.52 5.16 9.26
C ASN A 104 -15.18 5.95 10.40
N VAL A 105 -16.10 6.85 10.08
CA VAL A 105 -16.83 7.64 11.08
C VAL A 105 -17.71 6.73 11.95
N ILE A 106 -18.42 5.78 11.35
CA ILE A 106 -19.24 4.81 12.10
C ILE A 106 -18.36 3.96 13.02
N LEU A 107 -17.23 3.45 12.53
CA LEU A 107 -16.38 2.51 13.29
C LEU A 107 -15.51 3.17 14.35
N SER A 108 -15.12 4.44 14.16
CA SER A 108 -14.10 5.08 15.01
C SER A 108 -14.47 6.47 15.50
N GLY A 109 -15.48 7.11 14.91
CA GLY A 109 -15.78 8.53 15.11
C GLY A 109 -14.83 9.49 14.37
N TYR A 110 -13.82 8.99 13.63
CA TYR A 110 -12.90 9.80 12.83
C TYR A 110 -13.15 9.65 11.32
N LEU A 111 -12.93 10.73 10.58
CA LEU A 111 -13.06 10.70 9.12
C LEU A 111 -12.01 9.79 8.46
N ILE A 112 -10.77 9.85 8.95
CA ILE A 112 -9.65 9.00 8.52
C ILE A 112 -8.98 8.45 9.77
N TYR A 113 -9.20 7.18 10.11
CA TYR A 113 -8.55 6.54 11.26
C TYR A 113 -7.23 5.86 10.85
N PRO A 114 -6.13 5.94 11.64
CA PRO A 114 -5.95 6.67 12.90
C PRO A 114 -5.28 8.04 12.69
N PHE A 115 -5.87 8.94 11.90
CA PHE A 115 -5.35 10.28 11.64
C PHE A 115 -6.16 11.34 12.42
N PRO A 116 -5.68 11.79 13.59
CA PRO A 116 -6.48 12.62 14.50
C PRO A 116 -6.64 14.08 14.05
N THR A 117 -5.90 14.53 13.03
CA THR A 117 -5.86 15.95 12.63
C THR A 117 -7.19 16.45 12.04
N ILE A 118 -7.98 15.58 11.41
CA ILE A 118 -9.28 15.93 10.86
C ILE A 118 -10.34 15.41 11.82
N ASP A 119 -10.64 16.23 12.83
CA ASP A 119 -11.60 15.92 13.88
C ASP A 119 -12.85 16.78 13.77
N LEU A 120 -13.90 16.22 13.15
CA LEU A 120 -15.12 16.95 12.81
C LEU A 120 -16.33 16.55 13.67
N PHE A 121 -16.22 15.47 14.45
CA PHE A 121 -17.36 14.84 15.09
C PHE A 121 -17.09 14.57 16.57
N ASN A 122 -18.16 14.52 17.37
CA ASN A 122 -18.09 14.26 18.80
C ASN A 122 -19.16 13.24 19.24
N PHE A 123 -19.03 12.01 18.73
CA PHE A 123 -19.93 10.90 19.08
C PHE A 123 -19.52 10.24 20.41
N ASP A 124 -20.48 9.62 21.11
CA ASP A 124 -20.22 8.86 22.35
C ASP A 124 -19.38 7.59 22.12
N TRP A 125 -19.40 7.02 20.91
CA TRP A 125 -18.54 5.89 20.52
C TRP A 125 -17.19 6.27 19.92
N LYS A 126 -16.90 7.57 19.80
CA LYS A 126 -15.65 8.05 19.20
C LYS A 126 -14.44 7.55 20.02
N VAL A 127 -13.45 7.02 19.31
CA VAL A 127 -12.22 6.51 19.95
C VAL A 127 -11.48 7.67 20.65
N PRO A 128 -11.00 7.48 21.89
CA PRO A 128 -10.26 8.54 22.60
C PRO A 128 -9.00 8.98 21.85
N LEU A 129 -8.70 10.28 21.88
CA LEU A 129 -7.60 10.89 21.14
C LEU A 129 -6.25 10.18 21.41
N ASP A 130 -5.95 9.87 22.68
CA ASP A 130 -4.71 9.19 23.07
C ASP A 130 -4.57 7.81 22.44
N SER A 131 -5.68 7.09 22.28
CA SER A 131 -5.69 5.79 21.60
C SER A 131 -5.43 5.93 20.11
N VAL A 132 -5.98 6.98 19.46
CA VAL A 132 -5.71 7.26 18.04
C VAL A 132 -4.25 7.66 17.81
N ILE A 133 -3.69 8.51 18.68
CA ILE A 133 -2.27 8.89 18.62
C ILE A 133 -1.38 7.66 18.84
N SER A 134 -1.71 6.82 19.82
CA SER A 134 -0.97 5.59 20.11
C SER A 134 -0.99 4.61 18.93
N GLU A 135 -2.13 4.43 18.27
CA GLU A 135 -2.25 3.58 17.08
C GLU A 135 -1.41 4.13 15.92
N LYS A 136 -1.48 5.45 15.65
CA LYS A 136 -0.65 6.11 14.64
C LYS A 136 0.84 5.91 14.90
N LEU A 137 1.28 6.15 16.14
CA LEU A 137 2.68 5.97 16.55
C LEU A 137 3.10 4.50 16.44
N SER A 138 2.22 3.57 16.76
CA SER A 138 2.48 2.13 16.64
C SER A 138 2.76 1.76 15.18
N ILE A 139 1.94 2.22 14.23
CA ILE A 139 2.15 1.96 12.79
C ILE A 139 3.53 2.48 12.33
N THR A 140 3.87 3.73 12.67
CA THR A 140 5.16 4.33 12.29
C THR A 140 6.33 3.64 12.99
N GLY A 141 6.21 3.39 14.29
CA GLY A 141 7.22 2.75 15.11
C GLY A 141 7.56 1.34 14.65
N TRP A 142 6.54 0.51 14.38
CA TRP A 142 6.72 -0.85 13.88
C TRP A 142 7.41 -0.88 12.51
N ALA A 143 7.11 0.10 11.65
CA ALA A 143 7.74 0.21 10.35
C ALA A 143 9.23 0.62 10.43
N ARG A 144 9.62 1.36 11.47
CA ARG A 144 11.01 1.79 11.70
C ARG A 144 11.83 0.76 12.47
N ASN A 145 11.29 0.21 13.55
CA ASN A 145 12.01 -0.69 14.44
C ASN A 145 11.06 -1.74 15.06
N PRO A 146 10.72 -2.82 14.35
CA PRO A 146 9.79 -3.82 14.86
C PRO A 146 10.34 -4.54 16.10
N GLY A 147 9.43 -4.95 17.00
CA GLY A 147 9.76 -5.53 18.31
C GLY A 147 9.75 -4.47 19.41
N GLU A 148 10.49 -4.70 20.50
CA GLU A 148 10.43 -3.87 21.71
C GLU A 148 10.71 -2.37 21.46
N GLY A 149 11.60 -2.05 20.52
CA GLY A 149 11.99 -0.66 20.21
C GLY A 149 11.02 0.13 19.33
N TYR A 150 9.82 -0.39 19.02
CA TYR A 150 8.89 0.29 18.10
C TYR A 150 8.38 1.62 18.67
N LYS A 151 8.06 1.66 19.97
CA LYS A 151 7.51 2.86 20.62
C LYS A 151 8.49 4.03 20.58
N GLU A 152 9.76 3.75 20.91
CA GLU A 152 10.84 4.73 20.88
C GLU A 152 11.11 5.19 19.43
N ALA A 153 11.20 4.25 18.49
CA ALA A 153 11.46 4.58 17.08
C ALA A 153 10.37 5.45 16.43
N ALA A 154 9.13 5.38 16.92
CA ALA A 154 8.04 6.25 16.44
C ALA A 154 8.33 7.74 16.67
N GLN A 155 9.07 8.07 17.73
CA GLN A 155 9.34 9.45 18.17
C GLN A 155 10.74 9.95 17.79
N MET A 156 11.65 9.04 17.43
CA MET A 156 13.01 9.37 16.97
C MET A 156 13.02 10.30 15.74
N LYS A 157 14.05 11.14 15.67
CA LYS A 157 14.41 11.91 14.47
C LYS A 157 14.89 10.99 13.37
N PHE A 158 14.82 11.45 12.13
CA PHE A 158 15.23 10.69 10.94
C PHE A 158 16.61 10.02 11.09
N TRP A 159 17.61 10.80 11.53
CA TRP A 159 19.00 10.36 11.66
C TRP A 159 19.23 9.31 12.76
N GLU A 160 18.31 9.19 13.72
CA GLU A 160 18.41 8.27 14.85
C GLU A 160 17.83 6.90 14.48
N TRP A 161 16.62 6.87 13.90
CA TRP A 161 15.98 5.60 13.55
C TRP A 161 16.50 5.01 12.24
N PHE A 162 16.92 5.84 11.27
CA PHE A 162 17.29 5.37 9.94
C PHE A 162 18.45 4.35 9.96
N PRO A 163 19.56 4.56 10.70
CA PRO A 163 20.64 3.56 10.79
C PRO A 163 20.17 2.24 11.40
N ILE A 164 19.31 2.28 12.43
CA ILE A 164 18.75 1.10 13.10
C ILE A 164 17.90 0.30 12.10
N TRP A 165 16.96 0.99 11.45
CA TRP A 165 16.09 0.43 10.42
C TRP A 165 16.90 -0.17 9.26
N TRP A 166 17.85 0.59 8.71
CA TRP A 166 18.69 0.16 7.60
C TRP A 166 19.43 -1.13 7.94
N ASN A 167 19.97 -1.23 9.15
CA ASN A 167 20.71 -2.40 9.60
C ASN A 167 19.84 -3.65 9.81
N LYS A 168 18.54 -3.51 10.06
CA LYS A 168 17.59 -4.64 10.19
C LYS A 168 17.07 -5.15 8.84
N ILE A 169 17.10 -4.33 7.79
CA ILE A 169 16.61 -4.72 6.47
C ILE A 169 17.59 -5.69 5.78
N SER A 170 17.04 -6.68 5.07
CA SER A 170 17.83 -7.61 4.26
C SER A 170 18.65 -6.90 3.18
N LYS A 171 19.83 -7.44 2.84
CA LYS A 171 20.72 -6.85 1.80
C LYS A 171 20.00 -6.64 0.46
N LEU A 172 19.13 -7.57 0.08
CA LEU A 172 18.35 -7.49 -1.17
C LEU A 172 17.36 -6.32 -1.13
N ASN A 173 16.67 -6.13 -0.01
CA ASN A 173 15.76 -5.00 0.15
C ASN A 173 16.49 -3.67 0.20
N ARG A 174 17.68 -3.59 0.83
CA ARG A 174 18.53 -2.39 0.77
C ARG A 174 18.90 -2.03 -0.66
N LEU A 175 19.36 -3.01 -1.44
CA LEU A 175 19.67 -2.82 -2.86
C LEU A 175 18.44 -2.33 -3.64
N PHE A 176 17.28 -2.96 -3.42
CA PHE A 176 16.03 -2.56 -4.06
C PHE A 176 15.64 -1.11 -3.73
N ILE A 177 15.77 -0.70 -2.47
CA ILE A 177 15.52 0.68 -2.03
C ILE A 177 16.52 1.64 -2.69
N LEU A 178 17.82 1.33 -2.69
CA LEU A 178 18.83 2.17 -3.34
C LEU A 178 18.54 2.37 -4.83
N ILE A 179 18.24 1.29 -5.56
CA ILE A 179 17.87 1.37 -6.97
C ILE A 179 16.60 2.23 -7.14
N SER A 180 15.61 2.07 -6.25
CA SER A 180 14.38 2.86 -6.29
C SER A 180 14.63 4.37 -6.14
N PHE A 181 15.61 4.79 -5.33
CA PHE A 181 15.97 6.21 -5.18
C PHE A 181 16.85 6.72 -6.33
N LEU A 182 17.81 5.91 -6.79
CA LEU A 182 18.82 6.32 -7.78
C LEU A 182 18.29 6.28 -9.22
N SER A 183 17.41 5.35 -9.55
CA SER A 183 16.93 5.18 -10.93
C SER A 183 16.23 6.42 -11.50
N PRO A 184 15.31 7.12 -10.79
CA PRO A 184 14.73 8.36 -11.32
C PRO A 184 15.75 9.48 -11.51
N ILE A 185 16.73 9.60 -10.60
CA ILE A 185 17.82 10.59 -10.70
C ILE A 185 18.64 10.33 -11.96
N PHE A 186 18.98 9.06 -12.22
CA PHE A 186 19.69 8.67 -13.43
C PHE A 186 18.89 9.03 -14.70
N VAL A 187 17.58 8.77 -14.73
CA VAL A 187 16.72 9.13 -15.87
C VAL A 187 16.69 10.64 -16.10
N LEU A 188 16.58 11.43 -15.04
CA LEU A 188 16.60 12.90 -15.12
C LEU A 188 17.93 13.41 -15.67
N ILE A 189 19.05 12.97 -15.10
CA ILE A 189 20.40 13.35 -15.53
C ILE A 189 20.63 12.96 -17.00
N TYR A 190 20.30 11.73 -17.37
CA TYR A 190 20.45 11.25 -18.74
C TYR A 190 19.56 12.03 -19.73
N GLY A 191 18.32 12.33 -19.34
CA GLY A 191 17.40 13.17 -20.11
C GLY A 191 17.95 14.56 -20.40
N LEU A 192 18.58 15.19 -19.40
CA LEU A 192 19.27 16.48 -19.55
C LEU A 192 20.44 16.38 -20.54
N PHE A 193 21.31 15.37 -20.39
CA PHE A 193 22.48 15.20 -21.27
C PHE A 193 22.13 14.86 -22.72
N LYS A 194 21.12 14.02 -22.94
CA LYS A 194 20.71 13.60 -24.29
C LYS A 194 19.70 14.54 -24.94
N LYS A 195 19.24 15.59 -24.24
CA LYS A 195 18.15 16.47 -24.67
C LYS A 195 16.90 15.70 -25.12
N ALA A 196 16.69 14.49 -24.59
CA ALA A 196 15.53 13.71 -24.97
C ALA A 196 14.31 14.22 -24.21
N LYS A 197 13.20 14.35 -24.93
CA LYS A 197 11.94 14.77 -24.33
C LYS A 197 11.30 13.57 -23.66
N VAL A 198 11.09 13.66 -22.35
CA VAL A 198 10.25 12.73 -21.61
C VAL A 198 8.80 13.11 -21.89
N ASP A 199 7.99 12.16 -22.37
CA ASP A 199 6.57 12.40 -22.58
C ASP A 199 5.84 12.65 -21.25
N PHE A 200 4.67 13.28 -21.32
CA PHE A 200 3.93 13.68 -20.13
C PHE A 200 3.56 12.48 -19.25
N GLN A 201 3.18 11.35 -19.84
CA GLN A 201 2.76 10.16 -19.10
C GLN A 201 3.94 9.53 -18.35
N THR A 202 5.09 9.44 -19.02
CA THR A 202 6.34 9.00 -18.39
C THR A 202 6.72 9.95 -17.25
N PHE A 203 6.65 11.27 -17.45
CA PHE A 203 6.91 12.24 -16.38
C PHE A 203 5.97 12.06 -15.18
N VAL A 204 4.66 11.94 -15.41
CA VAL A 204 3.65 11.74 -14.35
C VAL A 204 3.95 10.47 -13.56
N MET A 205 4.26 9.36 -14.23
CA MET A 205 4.59 8.09 -13.58
C MET A 205 5.88 8.19 -12.75
N LEU A 206 6.94 8.80 -13.29
CA LEU A 206 8.20 8.99 -12.58
C LEU A 206 8.02 9.86 -11.34
N PHE A 207 7.36 11.00 -11.50
CA PHE A 207 7.14 11.94 -10.41
C PHE A 207 6.26 11.34 -9.32
N THR A 208 5.14 10.70 -9.71
CA THR A 208 4.22 10.06 -8.76
C THR A 208 4.90 8.91 -8.00
N SER A 209 5.67 8.06 -8.69
CA SER A 209 6.38 6.96 -8.04
C SER A 209 7.46 7.46 -7.09
N TRP A 210 8.25 8.45 -7.49
CA TRP A 210 9.31 8.97 -6.63
C TRP A 210 8.76 9.74 -5.41
N ALA A 211 7.70 10.54 -5.60
CA ALA A 211 6.97 11.15 -4.49
C ALA A 211 6.39 10.09 -3.54
N GLY A 212 5.90 8.96 -4.07
CA GLY A 212 5.47 7.81 -3.28
C GLY A 212 6.60 7.16 -2.48
N VAL A 213 7.80 7.04 -3.05
CA VAL A 213 8.99 6.55 -2.33
C VAL A 213 9.39 7.50 -1.21
N ILE A 214 9.36 8.82 -1.44
CA ILE A 214 9.63 9.83 -0.42
C ILE A 214 8.57 9.79 0.69
N PHE A 215 7.29 9.72 0.32
CA PHE A 215 6.20 9.58 1.28
C PHE A 215 6.37 8.33 2.16
N TRP A 216 6.72 7.20 1.54
CA TRP A 216 6.92 5.93 2.22
C TRP A 216 8.06 5.99 3.27
N ILE A 217 9.24 6.51 2.90
CA ILE A 217 10.37 6.55 3.83
C ILE A 217 10.13 7.49 5.02
N LEU A 218 9.36 8.57 4.82
CA LEU A 218 9.06 9.54 5.86
C LEU A 218 7.99 9.05 6.84
N LEU A 219 6.96 8.35 6.35
CA LEU A 219 5.80 8.00 7.15
C LEU A 219 5.92 6.63 7.84
N ALA A 220 6.14 5.57 7.08
CA ALA A 220 6.16 4.19 7.57
C ALA A 220 6.99 3.32 6.61
N PRO A 221 8.32 3.18 6.84
CA PRO A 221 9.25 2.57 5.90
C PRO A 221 9.25 1.03 5.92
N ASP A 222 8.08 0.42 6.07
CA ASP A 222 7.89 -1.02 5.84
C ASP A 222 7.60 -1.25 4.36
N ILE A 223 8.35 -2.14 3.72
CA ILE A 223 8.27 -2.39 2.27
C ILE A 223 6.84 -2.70 1.82
N ARG A 224 6.01 -3.33 2.67
CA ARG A 224 4.60 -3.63 2.35
C ARG A 224 3.74 -2.37 2.09
N PHE A 225 4.19 -1.21 2.54
CA PHE A 225 3.51 0.08 2.32
C PHE A 225 3.98 0.78 1.04
N GLY A 226 5.26 0.63 0.69
CA GLY A 226 5.88 1.36 -0.42
C GLY A 226 6.13 0.56 -1.69
N LYS A 227 5.89 -0.76 -1.68
CA LYS A 227 6.39 -1.69 -2.70
C LYS A 227 6.03 -1.28 -4.13
N ALA A 228 4.79 -0.86 -4.39
CA ALA A 228 4.40 -0.43 -5.75
C ALA A 228 5.24 0.75 -6.24
N PHE A 229 5.38 1.80 -5.41
CA PHE A 229 6.13 3.00 -5.75
C PHE A 229 7.63 2.71 -5.89
N LEU A 230 8.20 1.94 -4.95
CA LEU A 230 9.58 1.46 -5.03
C LEU A 230 9.81 0.68 -6.34
N SER A 231 8.91 -0.24 -6.68
CA SER A 231 9.03 -1.05 -7.89
C SER A 231 9.01 -0.20 -9.15
N VAL A 232 8.02 0.69 -9.32
CA VAL A 232 7.92 1.58 -10.48
C VAL A 232 9.14 2.50 -10.57
N SER A 233 9.56 3.06 -9.44
CA SER A 233 10.73 3.93 -9.34
C SER A 233 12.02 3.19 -9.73
N ALA A 234 12.19 1.94 -9.29
CA ALA A 234 13.35 1.12 -9.62
C ALA A 234 13.45 0.79 -11.11
N ILE A 235 12.31 0.50 -11.77
CA ILE A 235 12.26 0.18 -13.20
C ILE A 235 12.11 1.41 -14.11
N SER A 236 12.07 2.62 -13.54
CA SER A 236 11.97 3.89 -14.28
C SER A 236 12.86 4.01 -15.52
N PRO A 237 14.12 3.51 -15.55
CA PRO A 237 14.98 3.65 -16.73
C PRO A 237 14.45 2.88 -17.93
N LEU A 238 13.65 1.84 -17.73
CA LEU A 238 13.05 1.06 -18.82
C LEU A 238 12.01 1.88 -19.60
N PHE A 239 11.25 2.74 -18.91
CA PHE A 239 10.19 3.52 -19.54
C PHE A 239 10.73 4.65 -20.42
N TYR A 240 11.94 5.13 -20.14
CA TYR A 240 12.66 6.05 -21.02
C TYR A 240 12.95 5.42 -22.41
N PHE A 241 13.04 4.09 -22.50
CA PHE A 241 13.24 3.36 -23.75
C PHE A 241 11.94 2.79 -24.34
N ASP A 242 10.79 3.43 -24.06
CA ASP A 242 9.47 3.00 -24.53
C ASP A 242 9.04 1.59 -24.09
N PHE A 243 9.60 1.06 -23.01
CA PHE A 243 9.17 -0.23 -22.47
C PHE A 243 7.71 -0.18 -22.01
N ARG A 244 6.86 -1.07 -22.55
CA ARG A 244 5.48 -1.28 -22.09
C ARG A 244 5.32 -2.62 -21.40
N ILE A 245 4.44 -2.66 -20.41
CA ILE A 245 4.08 -3.88 -19.69
C ILE A 245 2.87 -4.51 -20.35
N ASN A 246 3.09 -5.21 -21.46
CA ASN A 246 2.05 -6.07 -22.01
C ASN A 246 2.06 -7.42 -21.27
N PHE A 247 0.88 -7.99 -21.02
CA PHE A 247 0.73 -9.36 -20.51
C PHE A 247 1.15 -10.44 -21.53
N PHE A 248 1.50 -10.05 -22.76
CA PHE A 248 1.88 -10.88 -23.91
C PHE A 248 3.20 -10.38 -24.56
N PRO A 249 3.88 -11.17 -25.42
CA PRO A 249 5.32 -11.02 -25.66
C PRO A 249 5.70 -9.71 -26.35
N ILE A 250 6.90 -9.25 -26.01
CA ILE A 250 7.42 -7.90 -26.25
C ILE A 250 8.08 -7.82 -27.64
N LYS A 251 7.73 -6.82 -28.46
CA LYS A 251 8.51 -6.43 -29.64
C LYS A 251 9.50 -5.33 -29.25
N ILE A 252 10.82 -5.56 -29.44
CA ILE A 252 11.92 -4.65 -29.05
C ILE A 252 12.88 -4.45 -30.24
N SER A 253 13.40 -3.23 -30.44
CA SER A 253 14.43 -2.89 -31.46
C SER A 253 15.85 -3.37 -31.09
N LYS A 254 16.82 -3.35 -32.02
CA LYS A 254 18.12 -4.07 -31.92
C LYS A 254 19.15 -3.47 -30.94
N THR A 255 19.20 -2.16 -30.73
CA THR A 255 20.33 -1.51 -30.01
C THR A 255 20.02 -1.23 -28.53
N SER A 256 18.75 -0.99 -28.18
CA SER A 256 18.26 -0.93 -26.79
C SER A 256 18.15 -2.32 -26.14
N LYS A 257 18.10 -3.38 -26.96
CA LYS A 257 18.05 -4.78 -26.53
C LYS A 257 19.19 -5.16 -25.60
N GLN A 258 20.43 -4.75 -25.86
CA GLN A 258 21.58 -5.22 -25.07
C GLN A 258 21.60 -4.61 -23.67
N ILE A 259 21.33 -3.31 -23.52
CA ILE A 259 21.30 -2.65 -22.21
C ILE A 259 20.09 -3.13 -21.39
N ILE A 260 18.92 -3.26 -22.04
CA ILE A 260 17.70 -3.76 -21.40
C ILE A 260 17.84 -5.24 -21.06
N LEU A 261 18.41 -6.07 -21.94
CA LEU A 261 18.70 -7.48 -21.64
C LEU A 261 19.73 -7.60 -20.53
N VAL A 262 20.76 -6.76 -20.46
CA VAL A 262 21.74 -6.78 -19.37
C VAL A 262 21.11 -6.33 -18.06
N PHE A 263 20.27 -5.29 -18.04
CA PHE A 263 19.56 -4.87 -16.82
C PHE A 263 18.53 -5.90 -16.37
N ILE A 264 17.70 -6.40 -17.30
CA ILE A 264 16.75 -7.48 -17.06
C ILE A 264 17.49 -8.75 -16.61
N PHE A 265 18.62 -9.09 -17.23
CA PHE A 265 19.48 -10.20 -16.85
C PHE A 265 20.13 -9.98 -15.50
N ILE A 266 20.54 -8.77 -15.12
CA ILE A 266 21.07 -8.47 -13.78
C ILE A 266 19.97 -8.58 -12.74
N VAL A 267 18.77 -8.03 -12.99
CA VAL A 267 17.62 -8.11 -12.08
C VAL A 267 17.15 -9.55 -11.93
N ILE A 268 17.01 -10.29 -13.04
CA ILE A 268 16.66 -11.72 -13.04
C ILE A 268 17.78 -12.54 -12.43
N SER A 269 19.04 -12.29 -12.74
CA SER A 269 20.16 -13.09 -12.21
C SER A 269 20.32 -12.85 -10.72
N VAL A 270 20.25 -11.61 -10.23
CA VAL A 270 20.22 -11.30 -8.78
C VAL A 270 19.04 -12.01 -8.10
N PHE A 271 17.92 -12.18 -8.80
CA PHE A 271 16.74 -12.83 -8.27
C PHE A 271 16.77 -14.37 -8.35
N LEU A 272 17.26 -14.96 -9.46
CA LEU A 272 17.47 -16.39 -9.69
C LEU A 272 18.63 -16.94 -8.84
N ILE A 273 19.67 -16.13 -8.60
CA ILE A 273 20.75 -16.43 -7.66
C ILE A 273 20.21 -16.60 -6.24
N ASN A 274 19.07 -15.97 -5.92
CA ASN A 274 18.32 -16.33 -4.73
C ASN A 274 17.52 -17.62 -4.96
N ARG A 275 18.25 -18.72 -5.20
CA ARG A 275 17.75 -20.09 -5.37
C ARG A 275 16.74 -20.48 -4.29
N LYS A 276 16.88 -19.91 -3.09
CA LYS A 276 15.90 -20.02 -1.99
C LYS A 276 14.52 -19.47 -2.35
N THR A 277 14.41 -18.28 -2.96
CA THR A 277 13.12 -17.68 -3.29
C THR A 277 12.42 -18.40 -4.44
N TYR A 278 13.17 -18.76 -5.49
CA TYR A 278 12.61 -19.57 -6.58
C TYR A 278 12.12 -20.94 -6.06
N ASN A 279 12.95 -21.64 -5.28
CA ASN A 279 12.56 -22.91 -4.67
C ASN A 279 11.39 -22.73 -3.70
N ARG A 280 11.32 -21.62 -2.96
CA ARG A 280 10.18 -21.31 -2.08
C ARG A 280 8.89 -21.11 -2.87
N CYS A 281 8.92 -20.36 -3.98
CA CYS A 281 7.73 -20.18 -4.83
C CYS A 281 7.31 -21.49 -5.50
N LYS A 282 8.25 -22.25 -6.06
CA LYS A 282 7.96 -23.55 -6.67
C LYS A 282 7.36 -24.52 -5.65
N ARG A 283 7.99 -24.63 -4.48
CA ARG A 283 7.51 -25.49 -3.38
C ARG A 283 6.16 -25.02 -2.86
N PHE A 284 5.97 -23.71 -2.70
CA PHE A 284 4.69 -23.14 -2.30
C PHE A 284 3.58 -23.49 -3.30
N ILE A 285 3.79 -23.29 -4.60
CA ILE A 285 2.79 -23.63 -5.63
C ILE A 285 2.48 -25.14 -5.62
N GLN A 286 3.51 -25.99 -5.46
CA GLN A 286 3.32 -27.45 -5.40
C GLN A 286 2.54 -27.89 -4.16
N GLU A 287 2.88 -27.35 -2.99
CA GLU A 287 2.27 -27.72 -1.70
C GLU A 287 0.90 -27.07 -1.47
N ASN A 288 0.61 -25.97 -2.15
CA ASN A 288 -0.53 -25.10 -1.85
C ASN A 288 -1.44 -24.84 -3.06
N SER A 289 -1.41 -25.71 -4.07
CA SER A 289 -2.26 -25.60 -5.27
C SER A 289 -3.76 -25.56 -4.94
N ALA A 290 -4.18 -26.18 -3.83
CA ALA A 290 -5.54 -26.10 -3.31
C ALA A 290 -5.99 -24.65 -2.99
N PHE A 291 -5.05 -23.75 -2.68
CA PHE A 291 -5.36 -22.36 -2.36
C PHE A 291 -5.77 -21.50 -3.56
N PHE A 292 -5.60 -22.01 -4.79
CA PHE A 292 -6.15 -21.36 -5.98
C PHE A 292 -7.67 -21.47 -6.04
N VAL A 293 -8.26 -22.45 -5.35
CA VAL A 293 -9.71 -22.73 -5.40
C VAL A 293 -10.39 -22.39 -4.06
N ARG A 294 -9.68 -22.52 -2.94
CA ARG A 294 -10.24 -22.27 -1.59
C ARG A 294 -9.26 -21.48 -0.72
N PRO A 295 -9.72 -20.46 0.03
CA PRO A 295 -8.82 -19.71 0.91
C PRO A 295 -8.22 -20.63 1.98
N LYS A 296 -6.94 -20.39 2.30
CA LYS A 296 -6.27 -21.05 3.43
C LYS A 296 -7.02 -20.72 4.72
N LYS A 297 -7.37 -21.74 5.51
CA LYS A 297 -7.93 -21.54 6.87
C LYS A 297 -6.90 -20.86 7.76
N ILE A 298 -7.36 -20.02 8.68
CA ILE A 298 -6.51 -19.39 9.69
C ILE A 298 -5.89 -20.52 10.54
N GLU A 299 -4.57 -20.51 10.68
CA GLU A 299 -3.87 -21.44 11.56
C GLU A 299 -4.10 -21.02 13.00
N ILE A 300 -4.91 -21.79 13.72
CA ILE A 300 -5.24 -21.55 15.14
C ILE A 300 -4.22 -22.32 15.98
N PRO A 301 -3.50 -21.66 16.91
CA PRO A 301 -2.62 -22.34 17.85
C PRO A 301 -3.38 -23.38 18.69
N GLN A 302 -2.77 -24.54 18.92
CA GLN A 302 -3.42 -25.63 19.66
C GLN A 302 -3.73 -25.30 21.13
N ASN A 303 -2.94 -24.42 21.75
CA ASN A 303 -3.06 -24.06 23.17
C ASN A 303 -3.62 -22.63 23.35
N LEU A 304 -4.61 -22.28 22.53
CA LEU A 304 -5.24 -20.96 22.58
C LEU A 304 -6.28 -20.93 23.70
N GLU A 305 -5.92 -20.33 24.83
CA GLU A 305 -6.81 -20.14 25.97
C GLU A 305 -7.47 -18.76 25.91
N PHE A 306 -8.77 -18.71 26.21
CA PHE A 306 -9.53 -17.47 26.35
C PHE A 306 -10.09 -17.33 27.74
N THR A 307 -10.04 -16.11 28.25
CA THR A 307 -10.77 -15.70 29.45
C THR A 307 -12.06 -14.99 29.03
N LYS A 308 -13.12 -15.19 29.80
CA LYS A 308 -14.41 -14.51 29.59
C LYS A 308 -14.48 -13.29 30.49
N ILE A 309 -14.84 -12.16 29.92
CA ILE A 309 -15.12 -10.91 30.65
C ILE A 309 -16.59 -10.58 30.44
N GLN A 310 -17.31 -10.38 31.54
CA GLN A 310 -18.69 -9.91 31.49
C GLN A 310 -18.72 -8.39 31.30
N MET A 311 -19.41 -7.93 30.27
CA MET A 311 -19.74 -6.52 30.04
C MET A 311 -21.25 -6.36 30.03
N ASN A 312 -21.82 -6.08 31.21
CA ASN A 312 -23.26 -6.21 31.47
C ASN A 312 -23.71 -7.66 31.18
N ASP A 313 -24.68 -7.84 30.28
CA ASP A 313 -25.22 -9.15 29.88
C ASP A 313 -24.46 -9.79 28.69
N LEU A 314 -23.32 -9.21 28.27
CA LEU A 314 -22.54 -9.66 27.12
C LEU A 314 -21.23 -10.32 27.54
N GLU A 315 -21.05 -11.58 27.12
CA GLU A 315 -19.76 -12.27 27.24
C GLU A 315 -18.79 -11.76 26.18
N VAL A 316 -17.61 -11.29 26.61
CA VAL A 316 -16.53 -10.88 25.71
C VAL A 316 -15.31 -11.76 25.94
N PHE A 317 -14.75 -12.28 24.86
CA PHE A 317 -13.59 -13.18 24.90
C PHE A 317 -12.28 -12.40 24.85
N LEU A 318 -11.32 -12.80 25.68
CA LEU A 318 -9.98 -12.23 25.73
C LEU A 318 -8.92 -13.34 25.63
N PRO A 319 -7.98 -13.31 24.67
CA PRO A 319 -6.92 -14.30 24.62
C PRO A 319 -6.00 -14.18 25.85
N ALA A 320 -5.68 -15.30 26.50
CA ALA A 320 -4.94 -15.30 27.77
C ALA A 320 -3.44 -14.96 27.60
N LYS A 321 -2.86 -15.31 26.45
CA LYS A 321 -1.40 -15.23 26.19
C LYS A 321 -1.05 -14.51 24.88
N SER A 322 -2.04 -14.01 24.15
CA SER A 322 -1.89 -13.50 22.77
C SER A 322 -2.65 -12.17 22.61
N ASP A 323 -2.25 -11.39 21.61
CA ASP A 323 -2.93 -10.18 21.15
C ASP A 323 -3.89 -10.45 19.97
N ARG A 324 -4.29 -11.72 19.73
CA ARG A 324 -5.08 -12.12 18.57
C ARG A 324 -6.29 -12.95 18.95
N CYS A 325 -7.44 -12.59 18.37
CA CYS A 325 -8.69 -13.32 18.50
C CYS A 325 -8.84 -14.52 17.54
N TYR A 326 -7.97 -14.62 16.51
CA TYR A 326 -8.04 -15.65 15.48
C TYR A 326 -9.46 -15.76 14.88
N ASP A 327 -10.05 -16.96 14.86
CA ASP A 327 -11.40 -17.26 14.36
C ASP A 327 -12.33 -17.65 15.52
N HIS A 328 -12.10 -17.07 16.71
CA HIS A 328 -12.93 -17.29 17.90
C HIS A 328 -14.28 -16.55 17.79
N GLU A 329 -15.24 -16.96 18.61
CA GLU A 329 -16.56 -16.31 18.73
C GLU A 329 -16.47 -14.81 19.04
N LEU A 330 -17.41 -14.05 18.48
CA LEU A 330 -17.55 -12.61 18.67
C LEU A 330 -18.55 -12.29 19.80
N PRO A 331 -18.34 -11.21 20.57
CA PRO A 331 -17.22 -10.27 20.48
C PRO A 331 -15.94 -10.81 21.15
N CYS A 332 -14.80 -10.56 20.50
CA CYS A 332 -13.49 -10.80 21.08
C CYS A 332 -12.67 -9.50 21.00
N MET A 333 -11.94 -9.19 22.08
CA MET A 333 -11.02 -8.06 22.11
C MET A 333 -9.58 -8.55 22.36
N PRO A 334 -8.57 -8.02 21.65
CA PRO A 334 -7.19 -8.48 21.79
C PRO A 334 -6.54 -8.06 23.12
N TYR A 335 -7.08 -7.03 23.77
CA TYR A 335 -6.64 -6.53 25.07
C TYR A 335 -7.82 -5.90 25.80
N LYS A 336 -7.82 -5.99 27.13
CA LYS A 336 -8.90 -5.46 27.96
C LYS A 336 -8.89 -3.92 27.93
N ASN A 337 -9.99 -3.32 27.49
CA ASN A 337 -10.20 -1.87 27.56
C ASN A 337 -11.22 -1.52 28.64
N HIS A 338 -10.76 -0.93 29.75
CA HIS A 338 -11.61 -0.59 30.91
C HIS A 338 -12.55 0.59 30.64
N ASN A 339 -12.24 1.42 29.65
CA ASN A 339 -13.02 2.62 29.33
C ASN A 339 -14.08 2.34 28.26
N LEU A 340 -14.04 1.18 27.62
CA LEU A 340 -15.04 0.77 26.63
C LEU A 340 -16.19 0.07 27.35
N ILE A 341 -17.43 0.47 27.08
CA ILE A 341 -18.63 -0.16 27.64
C ILE A 341 -19.71 -0.34 26.58
N LEU A 342 -20.66 -1.23 26.83
CA LEU A 342 -21.81 -1.43 25.93
C LEU A 342 -22.72 -0.20 25.98
N ARG A 343 -23.15 0.29 24.81
CA ARG A 343 -24.03 1.48 24.71
C ARG A 343 -25.48 1.16 25.07
N GLY A 344 -25.92 -0.06 24.78
CA GLY A 344 -27.27 -0.57 25.07
C GLY A 344 -27.22 -1.95 25.72
N LYS A 345 -28.21 -2.80 25.44
CA LYS A 345 -28.30 -4.17 25.99
C LYS A 345 -27.76 -5.25 25.05
N THR A 346 -27.59 -4.92 23.77
CA THR A 346 -27.21 -5.89 22.73
C THR A 346 -25.96 -5.43 21.97
N LEU A 347 -25.26 -6.37 21.33
CA LEU A 347 -24.10 -6.07 20.49
C LEU A 347 -24.43 -5.07 19.36
N GLN A 348 -25.65 -5.10 18.82
CA GLN A 348 -26.13 -4.18 17.79
C GLN A 348 -26.19 -2.73 18.27
N SER A 349 -26.29 -2.51 19.59
CA SER A 349 -26.28 -1.16 20.17
C SER A 349 -24.89 -0.51 20.09
N GLY A 350 -23.84 -1.31 19.83
CA GLY A 350 -22.46 -0.86 19.76
C GLY A 350 -21.85 -0.55 21.13
N PHE A 351 -20.65 0.03 21.09
CA PHE A 351 -19.87 0.36 22.28
C PHE A 351 -19.68 1.87 22.38
N LYS A 352 -19.43 2.37 23.60
CA LYS A 352 -19.08 3.76 23.87
C LYS A 352 -17.91 3.85 24.84
N TYR A 353 -17.24 5.01 24.85
CA TYR A 353 -16.18 5.28 25.81
C TYR A 353 -16.70 6.06 27.01
N ILE A 354 -16.32 5.64 28.21
CA ILE A 354 -16.52 6.44 29.42
C ILE A 354 -15.59 7.64 29.31
N GLN A 355 -16.16 8.84 29.27
CA GLN A 355 -15.40 10.07 29.43
C GLN A 355 -15.10 10.22 30.92
N ASN A 356 -13.82 10.27 31.27
CA ASN A 356 -13.39 10.68 32.62
C ASN A 356 -13.59 12.17 32.83
#